data_AF-A0A917YYP1-F1
#
_entry.id   AF-A0A917YYP1-F1
#
_cell.length_a   1.000
_cell.length_b   1.000
_cell.length_c   1.000
_cell.angle_alpha   90.00
_cell.angle_beta   90.00
_cell.angle_gamma   90.00
#
_symmetry.space_group_name_H-M   'P 1'
#
loop_
_entity.id
_entity.type
_entity.pdbx_description
1 polymer ?
#
loop_
_entity_poly.entity_id
_entity_poly.type
_entity_poly.pdbx_seq_one_letter_code
_entity_poly.pdbx_strand_id
1 'polypeptide(L)'
;MGWMAKRRLRTGPTAALPAKPSQSELLRIVRLADPDARADGDDVLAVDVRVHAPVEAEPELVGGELEKVWACRVTAEGPMPFDFFDRYLAEGIAFRLGGLAVCRGEVTDPAEPGEADRGGPAVILPVRPTDEELLPLLDGEVEQEEEFVYTVDGVRVLVVPEKGRPPAARELLPFATELTAIELRGDDPARLGALALRLADGLNGLVVDRWRFRVDAAEDVLPPA
;
A
#
# COMPACT_ATOMS: atom_id res chain seq x y z
N MET A 1 -11.71 -14.08 -24.29
CA MET A 1 -12.25 -12.94 -23.52
C MET A 1 -12.83 -11.88 -24.47
N GLY A 2 -14.03 -11.33 -24.22
CA GLY A 2 -14.68 -10.35 -25.11
C GLY A 2 -14.03 -8.96 -25.10
N TRP A 3 -14.20 -8.18 -26.19
CA TRP A 3 -13.62 -6.83 -26.37
C TRP A 3 -13.88 -5.86 -25.20
N MET A 4 -15.10 -5.87 -24.66
CA MET A 4 -15.48 -5.00 -23.54
C MET A 4 -14.77 -5.36 -22.22
N ALA A 5 -14.45 -6.63 -22.00
CA ALA A 5 -13.66 -7.06 -20.84
C ALA A 5 -12.20 -6.61 -20.99
N LYS A 6 -11.60 -6.76 -22.18
CA LYS A 6 -10.25 -6.28 -22.48
C LYS A 6 -10.13 -4.76 -22.27
N ARG A 7 -11.12 -3.97 -22.69
CA ARG A 7 -11.16 -2.52 -22.45
C ARG A 7 -11.21 -2.19 -20.96
N ARG A 8 -12.00 -2.91 -20.17
CA ARG A 8 -12.16 -2.68 -18.73
C ARG A 8 -10.86 -2.94 -17.94
N LEU A 9 -10.09 -3.96 -18.33
CA LEU A 9 -8.79 -4.27 -17.73
C LEU A 9 -7.75 -3.17 -17.98
N ARG A 10 -7.84 -2.48 -19.13
CA ARG A 10 -6.95 -1.34 -19.45
C ARG A 10 -7.37 -0.06 -18.74
N THR A 11 -8.67 0.14 -18.50
CA THR A 11 -9.18 1.42 -17.99
C THR A 11 -9.21 1.53 -16.47
N GLY A 12 -9.59 0.46 -15.77
CA GLY A 12 -9.68 0.45 -14.30
C GLY A 12 -8.41 -0.12 -13.65
N PRO A 13 -8.18 0.13 -12.36
CA PRO A 13 -7.04 -0.45 -11.66
C PRO A 13 -7.07 -1.97 -11.74
N THR A 14 -5.94 -2.55 -12.11
CA THR A 14 -5.81 -3.99 -12.36
C THR A 14 -4.42 -4.44 -11.92
N ALA A 15 -4.35 -5.48 -11.09
CA ALA A 15 -3.10 -6.18 -10.83
C ALA A 15 -2.89 -7.24 -11.92
N ALA A 16 -1.79 -7.16 -12.65
CA ALA A 16 -1.40 -8.08 -13.71
C ALA A 16 -0.26 -8.97 -13.21
N LEU A 17 -0.54 -10.26 -13.02
CA LEU A 17 0.30 -11.17 -12.25
C LEU A 17 0.94 -12.25 -13.12
N PRO A 18 2.18 -12.69 -12.83
CA PRO A 18 2.88 -13.72 -13.62
C PRO A 18 2.28 -15.13 -13.44
N ALA A 19 1.58 -15.36 -12.33
CA ALA A 19 0.93 -16.62 -12.00
C ALA A 19 -0.50 -16.38 -11.52
N LYS A 20 -1.37 -17.40 -11.67
CA LYS A 20 -2.75 -17.34 -11.19
C LYS A 20 -2.74 -17.37 -9.66
N PRO A 21 -3.13 -16.28 -8.96
CA PRO A 21 -3.23 -16.35 -7.52
C PRO A 21 -4.43 -17.20 -7.11
N SER A 22 -4.33 -17.83 -5.94
CA SER A 22 -5.51 -18.44 -5.31
C SER A 22 -6.39 -17.37 -4.66
N GLN A 23 -7.70 -17.63 -4.53
CA GLN A 23 -8.57 -16.69 -3.81
C GLN A 23 -8.12 -16.49 -2.35
N SER A 24 -7.68 -17.57 -1.68
CA SER A 24 -7.15 -17.51 -0.32
C SER A 24 -5.91 -16.62 -0.20
N GLU A 25 -5.06 -16.61 -1.22
CA GLU A 25 -3.88 -15.75 -1.28
C GLU A 25 -4.25 -14.29 -1.49
N LEU A 26 -5.14 -14.01 -2.45
CA LEU A 26 -5.69 -12.67 -2.65
C LEU A 26 -6.35 -12.14 -1.37
N LEU A 27 -7.18 -12.95 -0.72
CA LEU A 27 -7.85 -12.57 0.52
C LEU A 27 -6.84 -12.29 1.64
N ARG A 28 -5.81 -13.11 1.78
CA ARG A 28 -4.74 -12.88 2.76
C ARG A 28 -4.03 -11.55 2.53
N ILE A 29 -3.71 -11.24 1.27
CA ILE A 29 -3.03 -9.99 0.90
C ILE A 29 -3.93 -8.78 1.10
N VAL A 30 -5.17 -8.83 0.62
CA VAL A 30 -6.13 -7.73 0.74
C VAL A 30 -6.44 -7.43 2.21
N ARG A 31 -6.39 -8.43 3.10
CA ARG A 31 -6.55 -8.24 4.54
C ARG A 31 -5.48 -7.40 5.22
N LEU A 32 -4.31 -7.24 4.60
CA LEU A 32 -3.31 -6.29 5.07
C LEU A 32 -3.78 -4.84 4.87
N ALA A 33 -4.56 -4.56 3.81
CA ALA A 33 -5.12 -3.24 3.55
C ALA A 33 -6.48 -3.01 4.25
N ASP A 34 -7.28 -4.07 4.39
CA ASP A 34 -8.58 -4.06 5.08
C ASP A 34 -8.79 -5.35 5.89
N PRO A 35 -8.61 -5.34 7.22
CA PRO A 35 -8.77 -6.52 8.08
C PRO A 35 -10.14 -7.20 7.96
N ASP A 36 -11.19 -6.44 7.63
CA ASP A 36 -12.56 -6.93 7.47
C ASP A 36 -12.82 -7.56 6.08
N ALA A 37 -11.82 -7.56 5.20
CA ALA A 37 -11.95 -8.10 3.86
C ALA A 37 -12.39 -9.56 3.89
N ARG A 38 -13.28 -9.91 2.95
CA ARG A 38 -13.97 -11.20 2.92
C ARG A 38 -14.10 -11.73 1.50
N ALA A 39 -14.18 -13.04 1.39
CA ALA A 39 -14.58 -13.69 0.15
C ALA A 39 -16.04 -13.36 -0.20
N ASP A 40 -16.32 -13.20 -1.48
CA ASP A 40 -17.67 -13.05 -2.04
C ASP A 40 -17.75 -13.82 -3.36
N GLY A 41 -18.23 -15.07 -3.31
CA GLY A 41 -18.08 -16.00 -4.43
C GLY A 41 -16.60 -16.31 -4.68
N ASP A 42 -16.13 -16.08 -5.91
CA ASP A 42 -14.70 -16.19 -6.30
C ASP A 42 -13.92 -14.87 -6.11
N ASP A 43 -14.61 -13.78 -5.78
CA ASP A 43 -14.02 -12.45 -5.60
C ASP A 43 -13.63 -12.19 -4.14
N VAL A 44 -12.95 -11.06 -3.91
CA VAL A 44 -12.67 -10.50 -2.58
C VAL A 44 -13.27 -9.10 -2.48
N LEU A 45 -13.97 -8.85 -1.37
CA LEU A 45 -14.49 -7.54 -1.01
C LEU A 45 -13.69 -6.93 0.13
N ALA A 46 -13.28 -5.67 -0.04
CA ALA A 46 -12.64 -4.82 0.97
C ALA A 46 -13.36 -3.47 0.99
N VAL A 47 -14.02 -3.14 2.09
CA VAL A 47 -14.99 -2.03 2.17
C VAL A 47 -15.98 -2.12 0.99
N ASP A 48 -16.10 -1.05 0.20
CA ASP A 48 -16.93 -0.98 -1.02
C ASP A 48 -16.09 -1.14 -2.29
N VAL A 49 -14.98 -1.88 -2.21
CA VAL A 49 -14.11 -2.18 -3.35
C VAL A 49 -13.98 -3.69 -3.56
N ARG A 50 -14.18 -4.12 -4.81
CA ARG A 50 -14.11 -5.51 -5.23
C ARG A 50 -12.84 -5.80 -6.00
N VAL A 51 -12.11 -6.82 -5.57
CA VAL A 51 -11.05 -7.48 -6.32
C VAL A 51 -11.67 -8.71 -6.99
N HIS A 52 -11.78 -8.64 -8.32
CA HIS A 52 -12.39 -9.69 -9.14
C HIS A 52 -11.47 -10.90 -9.25
N ALA A 53 -12.06 -12.09 -9.35
CA ALA A 53 -11.35 -13.34 -9.57
C ALA A 53 -10.36 -13.24 -10.76
N PRO A 54 -9.18 -13.89 -10.66
CA PRO A 54 -8.14 -13.78 -11.67
C PRO A 54 -8.59 -14.37 -13.01
N VAL A 55 -8.43 -13.58 -14.07
CA VAL A 55 -8.68 -14.01 -15.45
C VAL A 55 -7.39 -14.00 -16.25
N GLU A 56 -7.21 -14.99 -17.11
CA GLU A 56 -6.08 -15.00 -18.04
C GLU A 56 -6.25 -13.87 -19.06
N ALA A 57 -5.19 -13.08 -19.24
CA ALA A 57 -5.11 -11.96 -20.15
C ALA A 57 -3.92 -12.12 -21.10
N GLU A 58 -3.98 -11.40 -22.21
CA GLU A 58 -2.87 -11.40 -23.18
C GLU A 58 -1.69 -10.59 -22.63
N PRO A 59 -0.44 -10.97 -22.94
CA PRO A 59 0.77 -10.22 -22.58
C PRO A 59 0.75 -8.73 -22.93
N GLU A 60 0.06 -8.33 -24.01
CA GLU A 60 -0.03 -6.92 -24.43
C GLU A 60 -0.83 -6.04 -23.47
N LEU A 61 -1.50 -6.61 -22.46
CA LEU A 61 -2.08 -5.83 -21.36
C LEU A 61 -1.00 -5.01 -20.64
N VAL A 62 0.19 -5.58 -20.49
CA VAL A 62 1.35 -4.98 -19.81
C VAL A 62 2.50 -4.72 -20.79
N GLY A 63 2.19 -4.47 -22.07
CA GLY A 63 3.22 -4.19 -23.08
C GLY A 63 4.13 -5.37 -23.44
N GLY A 64 3.81 -6.59 -23.00
CA GLY A 64 4.64 -7.78 -23.23
C GLY A 64 5.73 -8.01 -22.19
N GLU A 65 5.74 -7.26 -21.08
CA GLU A 65 6.73 -7.44 -20.00
C GLU A 65 6.57 -8.77 -19.24
N LEU A 66 5.37 -9.34 -19.23
CA LEU A 66 5.09 -10.65 -18.66
C LEU A 66 4.72 -11.65 -19.75
N GLU A 67 5.35 -12.83 -19.74
CA GLU A 67 5.03 -13.92 -20.68
C GLU A 67 3.61 -14.49 -20.50
N LYS A 68 3.13 -14.51 -19.25
CA LYS A 68 1.78 -14.94 -18.86
C LYS A 68 1.18 -13.88 -17.95
N VAL A 69 -0.09 -13.56 -18.18
CA VAL A 69 -0.76 -12.52 -17.40
C VAL A 69 -2.06 -13.05 -16.81
N TRP A 70 -2.15 -12.99 -15.49
CA TRP A 70 -3.39 -13.18 -14.73
C TRP A 70 -3.84 -11.84 -14.17
N ALA A 71 -4.93 -11.32 -14.69
CA ALA A 71 -5.45 -10.01 -14.33
C ALA A 71 -6.49 -10.11 -13.21
N CYS A 72 -6.24 -9.43 -12.09
CA CYS A 72 -7.19 -9.20 -11.01
C CYS A 72 -7.67 -7.75 -11.10
N ARG A 73 -8.87 -7.53 -11.65
CA ARG A 73 -9.44 -6.19 -11.78
C ARG A 73 -9.94 -5.71 -10.42
N VAL A 74 -9.69 -4.45 -10.09
CA VAL A 74 -10.25 -3.78 -8.92
C VAL A 74 -11.36 -2.82 -9.35
N THR A 75 -12.47 -2.77 -8.62
CA THR A 75 -13.60 -1.90 -8.94
C THR A 75 -14.25 -1.38 -7.67
N ALA A 76 -14.39 -0.06 -7.54
CA ALA A 76 -15.22 0.55 -6.51
C ALA A 76 -16.71 0.31 -6.82
N GLU A 77 -17.45 -0.25 -5.87
CA GLU A 77 -18.89 -0.48 -5.88
C GLU A 77 -19.65 0.60 -5.10
N GLY A 78 -18.93 1.39 -4.30
CA GLY A 78 -19.43 2.49 -3.47
C GLY A 78 -18.36 3.56 -3.20
N PRO A 79 -18.59 4.44 -2.20
CA PRO A 79 -17.61 5.45 -1.82
C PRO A 79 -16.30 4.82 -1.34
N MET A 80 -15.17 5.34 -1.83
CA MET A 80 -13.86 4.89 -1.37
C MET A 80 -13.56 5.44 0.03
N PRO A 81 -12.81 4.69 0.89
CA PRO A 81 -12.43 5.15 2.22
C PRO A 81 -11.45 6.34 2.19
N PHE A 82 -10.69 6.46 1.10
CA PHE A 82 -9.81 7.58 0.77
C PHE A 82 -9.52 7.58 -0.73
N ASP A 83 -8.96 8.67 -1.24
CA ASP A 83 -8.67 8.81 -2.67
C ASP A 83 -7.72 7.72 -3.17
N PHE A 84 -8.04 7.14 -4.33
CA PHE A 84 -7.22 6.13 -5.00
C PHE A 84 -7.06 4.79 -4.26
N PHE A 85 -7.91 4.46 -3.28
CA PHE A 85 -7.84 3.17 -2.58
C PHE A 85 -7.90 1.95 -3.53
N ASP A 86 -8.74 2.01 -4.58
CA ASP A 86 -8.84 0.97 -5.60
C ASP A 86 -7.54 0.79 -6.41
N ARG A 87 -6.85 1.91 -6.72
CA ARG A 87 -5.54 1.92 -7.35
C ARG A 87 -4.47 1.34 -6.43
N TYR A 88 -4.44 1.75 -5.17
CA TYR A 88 -3.48 1.23 -4.20
C TYR A 88 -3.69 -0.26 -3.92
N LEU A 89 -4.93 -0.75 -3.92
CA LEU A 89 -5.18 -2.19 -3.85
C LEU A 89 -4.55 -2.93 -5.04
N ALA A 90 -4.73 -2.43 -6.27
CA ALA A 90 -4.14 -3.06 -7.44
C ALA A 90 -2.60 -3.06 -7.40
N GLU A 91 -1.99 -1.93 -7.06
CA GLU A 91 -0.53 -1.79 -6.97
C GLU A 91 0.06 -2.61 -5.82
N GLY A 92 -0.56 -2.59 -4.63
CA GLY A 92 -0.10 -3.36 -3.48
C GLY A 92 -0.25 -4.88 -3.64
N ILE A 93 -1.26 -5.34 -4.37
CA ILE A 93 -1.39 -6.75 -4.79
C ILE A 93 -0.28 -7.10 -5.79
N ALA A 94 -0.09 -6.27 -6.82
CA ALA A 94 0.94 -6.47 -7.84
C ALA A 94 2.34 -6.53 -7.22
N PHE A 95 2.69 -5.59 -6.35
CA PHE A 95 3.95 -5.58 -5.60
C PHE A 95 4.21 -6.91 -4.89
N ARG A 96 3.25 -7.38 -4.08
CA ARG A 96 3.41 -8.59 -3.25
C ARG A 96 3.47 -9.89 -4.04
N LEU A 97 2.96 -9.89 -5.26
CA LEU A 97 2.89 -11.07 -6.12
C LEU A 97 3.82 -10.96 -7.34
N GLY A 98 4.77 -10.02 -7.32
CA GLY A 98 5.78 -9.85 -8.37
C GLY A 98 5.17 -9.53 -9.74
N GLY A 99 4.10 -8.74 -9.74
CA GLY A 99 3.36 -8.34 -10.93
C GLY A 99 3.43 -6.84 -11.20
N LEU A 100 2.69 -6.43 -12.23
CA LEU A 100 2.59 -5.05 -12.68
C LEU A 100 1.18 -4.51 -12.39
N ALA A 101 1.04 -3.20 -12.29
CA ALA A 101 -0.25 -2.54 -12.19
C ALA A 101 -0.63 -1.90 -13.52
N VAL A 102 -1.91 -1.99 -13.89
CA VAL A 102 -2.47 -1.28 -15.06
C VAL A 102 -3.61 -0.40 -14.60
N CYS A 103 -3.56 0.88 -14.96
CA CYS A 103 -4.67 1.81 -14.71
C CYS A 103 -4.69 2.87 -15.80
N ARG A 104 -5.87 3.15 -16.39
CA ARG A 104 -6.04 4.16 -17.46
C ARG A 104 -5.08 4.01 -18.65
N GLY A 105 -4.65 2.79 -18.93
CA GLY A 105 -3.73 2.46 -20.02
C GLY A 105 -2.25 2.63 -19.67
N GLU A 106 -1.93 3.11 -18.47
CA GLU A 106 -0.57 3.18 -17.95
C GLU A 106 -0.22 1.86 -17.27
N VAL A 107 0.98 1.37 -17.55
CA VAL A 107 1.57 0.20 -16.90
C VAL A 107 2.61 0.73 -15.92
N THR A 108 2.60 0.22 -14.70
CA THR A 108 3.54 0.62 -13.65
C THR A 108 4.09 -0.63 -13.00
N ASP A 109 5.39 -0.65 -12.77
CA ASP A 109 6.02 -1.60 -11.86
C ASP A 109 6.03 -1.01 -10.44
N PRO A 110 5.25 -1.58 -9.51
CA PRO A 110 5.25 -1.12 -8.12
C PRO A 110 6.59 -1.33 -7.40
N ALA A 111 7.42 -2.28 -7.85
CA ALA A 111 8.75 -2.55 -7.30
C ALA A 111 9.82 -1.56 -7.78
N GLU A 112 9.63 -0.97 -8.97
CA GLU A 112 10.50 0.07 -9.52
C GLU A 112 9.74 1.40 -9.69
N PRO A 113 9.31 2.04 -8.60
CA PRO A 113 8.54 3.26 -8.71
C PRO A 113 9.37 4.41 -9.27
N GLY A 114 8.77 5.20 -10.15
CA GLY A 114 9.38 6.43 -10.65
C GLY A 114 9.72 7.41 -9.52
N GLU A 115 10.58 8.39 -9.80
CA GLU A 115 11.06 9.36 -8.79
C GLU A 115 9.94 10.11 -8.05
N ALA A 116 8.84 10.43 -8.74
CA ALA A 116 7.68 11.10 -8.14
C ALA A 116 6.90 10.22 -7.15
N ASP A 117 7.12 8.91 -7.22
CA ASP A 117 6.42 7.85 -6.52
C ASP A 117 7.32 7.17 -5.48
N ARG A 118 8.48 7.73 -5.10
CA ARG A 118 9.35 7.16 -4.05
C ARG A 118 8.83 7.41 -2.61
N GLY A 119 7.52 7.23 -2.40
CA GLY A 119 6.95 7.20 -1.05
C GLY A 119 7.39 5.95 -0.31
N GLY A 120 7.80 6.10 0.96
CA GLY A 120 8.14 4.99 1.84
C GLY A 120 6.96 4.55 2.73
N PRO A 121 7.22 3.69 3.72
CA PRO A 121 6.23 3.32 4.72
C PRO A 121 5.83 4.52 5.59
N ALA A 122 4.66 4.40 6.22
CA ALA A 122 4.16 5.37 7.19
C ALA A 122 3.72 4.68 8.47
N VAL A 123 3.85 5.39 9.60
CA VAL A 123 3.31 4.96 10.88
C VAL A 123 2.05 5.76 11.18
N ILE A 124 0.91 5.07 11.22
CA ILE A 124 -0.38 5.67 11.53
C ILE A 124 -0.57 5.67 13.05
N LEU A 125 -0.90 6.84 13.59
CA LEU A 125 -1.03 7.10 15.01
C LEU A 125 -2.42 7.65 15.37
N PRO A 126 -2.97 7.26 16.54
CA PRO A 126 -4.17 7.85 17.12
C PRO A 126 -4.15 9.35 17.32
N VAL A 127 -2.96 9.86 17.61
CA VAL A 127 -2.69 11.19 18.13
C VAL A 127 -1.31 11.59 17.64
N ARG A 128 -1.13 12.89 17.40
CA ARG A 128 0.17 13.42 17.03
C ARG A 128 1.13 13.25 18.21
N PRO A 129 2.32 12.64 18.01
CA PRO A 129 3.31 12.54 19.06
C PRO A 129 3.93 13.92 19.32
N THR A 130 4.37 14.15 20.55
CA THR A 130 5.21 15.30 20.90
C THR A 130 6.66 15.05 20.51
N ASP A 131 7.47 16.12 20.44
CA ASP A 131 8.92 15.98 20.23
C ASP A 131 9.59 15.13 21.32
N GLU A 132 9.12 15.25 22.57
CA GLU A 132 9.63 14.47 23.70
C GLU A 132 9.38 12.96 23.53
N GLU A 133 8.29 12.57 22.86
CA GLU A 133 7.98 11.17 22.55
C GLU A 133 8.68 10.68 21.27
N LEU A 134 8.78 11.54 20.24
CA LEU A 134 9.29 11.16 18.93
C LEU A 134 10.82 11.13 18.87
N LEU A 135 11.49 12.20 19.31
CA LEU A 135 12.94 12.36 19.13
C LEU A 135 13.76 11.20 19.73
N PRO A 136 13.42 10.62 20.91
CA PRO A 136 14.15 9.47 21.43
C PRO A 136 14.07 8.20 20.57
N LEU A 137 13.09 8.10 19.66
CA LEU A 137 12.90 6.96 18.77
C LEU A 137 13.64 7.13 17.43
N LEU A 138 14.01 8.37 17.09
CA LEU A 138 14.83 8.71 15.94
C LEU A 138 16.30 8.50 16.32
N ASP A 139 16.75 7.26 16.19
CA ASP A 139 18.11 6.82 16.49
C ASP A 139 19.12 7.43 15.52
N GLY A 140 19.96 8.33 16.03
CA GLY A 140 20.98 9.01 15.27
C GLY A 140 21.08 10.50 15.61
N GLU A 141 21.87 11.22 14.83
CA GLU A 141 21.90 12.68 14.87
C GLU A 141 20.67 13.20 14.13
N VAL A 142 19.73 13.80 14.88
CA VAL A 142 18.48 14.32 14.33
C VAL A 142 18.65 15.80 14.00
N GLU A 143 18.49 16.13 12.72
CA GLU A 143 18.38 17.50 12.27
C GLU A 143 16.91 17.85 12.06
N GLN A 144 16.42 18.92 12.71
CA GLN A 144 15.09 19.44 12.44
C GLN A 144 15.16 20.46 11.31
N GLU A 145 14.57 20.13 10.16
CA GLU A 145 14.53 21.03 8.99
C GLU A 145 13.48 22.13 9.18
N GLU A 146 12.27 21.71 9.59
CA GLU A 146 11.09 22.55 9.79
C GLU A 146 10.25 21.99 10.94
N GLU A 147 9.19 22.70 11.34
CA GLU A 147 8.21 22.16 12.28
C GLU A 147 7.65 20.84 11.71
N PHE A 148 7.73 19.76 12.50
CA PHE A 148 7.28 18.41 12.11
C PHE A 148 8.06 17.71 10.98
N VAL A 149 9.23 18.25 10.59
CA VAL A 149 10.11 17.64 9.58
C VAL A 149 11.49 17.42 10.17
N TYR A 150 11.91 16.16 10.22
CA TYR A 150 13.19 15.75 10.79
C TYR A 150 13.96 14.94 9.76
N THR A 151 15.28 15.02 9.80
CA THR A 151 16.17 14.16 9.05
C THR A 151 17.07 13.42 10.03
N VAL A 152 17.12 12.10 9.89
CA VAL A 152 17.97 11.21 10.70
C VAL A 152 18.68 10.24 9.76
N ASP A 153 20.00 10.37 9.69
CA ASP A 153 20.88 9.53 8.87
C ASP A 153 20.40 9.32 7.41
N GLY A 154 19.97 10.40 6.75
CA GLY A 154 19.49 10.37 5.36
C GLY A 154 18.05 9.88 5.19
N VAL A 155 17.34 9.57 6.27
CA VAL A 155 15.89 9.34 6.26
C VAL A 155 15.18 10.63 6.66
N ARG A 156 14.29 11.10 5.78
CA ARG A 156 13.41 12.23 6.05
C ARG A 156 12.11 11.73 6.67
N VAL A 157 11.77 12.26 7.83
CA VAL A 157 10.64 11.90 8.68
C VAL A 157 9.68 13.08 8.72
N LEU A 158 8.45 12.89 8.26
CA LEU A 158 7.42 13.93 8.23
C LEU A 158 6.25 13.54 9.12
N VAL A 159 5.89 14.39 10.08
CA VAL A 159 4.70 14.20 10.91
C VAL A 159 3.56 15.03 10.33
N VAL A 160 2.58 14.37 9.73
CA VAL A 160 1.49 15.03 8.98
C VAL A 160 0.12 14.53 9.43
N PRO A 161 -0.96 15.33 9.30
CA PRO A 161 -2.31 14.81 9.42
C PRO A 161 -2.56 13.71 8.39
N GLU A 162 -3.03 12.54 8.82
CA GLU A 162 -3.35 11.45 7.91
C GLU A 162 -4.65 11.79 7.17
N LYS A 163 -4.57 11.82 5.84
CA LYS A 163 -5.73 12.12 4.99
C LYS A 163 -6.53 10.85 4.73
N GLY A 164 -7.79 10.87 5.16
CA GLY A 164 -8.68 9.72 5.06
C GLY A 164 -8.50 8.76 6.25
N ARG A 165 -9.07 7.57 6.12
CA ARG A 165 -8.98 6.53 7.16
C ARG A 165 -8.65 5.20 6.49
N PRO A 166 -7.35 4.84 6.36
CA PRO A 166 -6.99 3.56 5.77
C PRO A 166 -7.67 2.45 6.56
N PRO A 167 -8.34 1.47 5.92
CA PRO A 167 -9.12 0.47 6.64
C PRO A 167 -8.28 -0.34 7.64
N ALA A 168 -7.00 -0.59 7.34
CA ALA A 168 -6.02 -1.18 8.26
C ALA A 168 -5.94 -0.46 9.62
N ALA A 169 -6.11 0.86 9.68
CA ALA A 169 -6.04 1.63 10.92
C ALA A 169 -7.28 1.49 11.82
N ARG A 170 -8.33 0.77 11.39
CA ARG A 170 -9.50 0.47 12.25
C ARG A 170 -9.13 -0.32 13.49
N GLU A 171 -8.08 -1.15 13.41
CA GLU A 171 -7.57 -1.90 14.56
C GLU A 171 -7.04 -0.99 15.66
N LEU A 172 -6.55 0.20 15.31
CA LEU A 172 -5.99 1.14 16.28
C LEU A 172 -7.07 1.74 17.16
N LEU A 173 -8.20 2.21 16.62
CA LEU A 173 -9.23 2.87 17.43
C LEU A 173 -10.64 2.91 16.81
N PRO A 174 -11.70 2.66 17.60
CA PRO A 174 -13.06 3.09 17.27
C PRO A 174 -13.34 4.59 17.56
N PHE A 175 -12.45 5.30 18.25
CA PHE A 175 -12.72 6.66 18.78
C PHE A 175 -11.79 7.79 18.28
N ALA A 176 -10.76 7.52 17.48
CA ALA A 176 -9.96 8.59 16.89
C ALA A 176 -10.80 9.41 15.89
N THR A 177 -10.88 10.72 16.12
CA THR A 177 -11.54 11.65 15.20
C THR A 177 -10.61 12.07 14.07
N GLU A 178 -9.31 12.20 14.36
CA GLU A 178 -8.25 12.57 13.43
C GLU A 178 -7.05 11.65 13.65
N LEU A 179 -6.42 11.21 12.56
CA LEU A 179 -5.23 10.35 12.59
C LEU A 179 -4.00 11.18 12.21
N THR A 180 -2.84 10.77 12.70
CA THR A 180 -1.53 11.32 12.29
C THR A 180 -0.76 10.25 11.55
N ALA A 181 -0.01 10.63 10.52
CA ALA A 181 0.95 9.77 9.86
C ALA A 181 2.37 10.31 10.08
N ILE A 182 3.29 9.42 10.44
CA ILE A 182 4.72 9.66 10.31
C ILE A 182 5.15 9.04 8.98
N GLU A 183 5.34 9.86 7.94
CA GLU A 183 5.82 9.40 6.64
C GLU A 183 7.34 9.32 6.63
N LEU A 184 7.89 8.18 6.19
CA LEU A 184 9.32 7.98 6.05
C LEU A 184 9.72 8.02 4.58
N ARG A 185 10.77 8.77 4.26
CA ARG A 185 11.30 8.89 2.89
C ARG A 185 12.82 8.75 2.90
N GLY A 186 13.34 7.98 1.94
CA GLY A 186 14.76 7.71 1.80
C GLY A 186 15.00 6.62 0.76
N ASP A 187 16.27 6.37 0.43
CA ASP A 187 16.66 5.44 -0.63
C ASP A 187 16.95 4.01 -0.14
N ASP A 188 16.84 3.74 1.17
CA ASP A 188 17.05 2.41 1.76
C ASP A 188 15.75 1.86 2.37
N PRO A 189 14.96 1.09 1.60
CA PRO A 189 13.67 0.57 2.07
C PRO A 189 13.77 -0.32 3.33
N ALA A 190 14.85 -1.11 3.47
CA ALA A 190 15.04 -1.98 4.63
C ALA A 190 15.20 -1.13 5.91
N ARG A 191 15.98 -0.05 5.81
CA ARG A 191 16.12 0.92 6.89
C ARG A 191 14.81 1.63 7.21
N LEU A 192 14.05 2.03 6.19
CA LEU A 192 12.74 2.66 6.39
C LEU A 192 11.78 1.72 7.13
N GLY A 193 11.72 0.44 6.73
CA GLY A 193 10.89 -0.57 7.39
C GLY A 193 11.27 -0.78 8.86
N ALA A 194 12.57 -0.88 9.16
CA ALA A 194 13.06 -1.04 10.53
C ALA A 194 12.74 0.17 11.42
N LEU A 195 12.91 1.40 10.89
CA LEU A 195 12.56 2.61 11.61
C LEU A 195 11.04 2.72 11.83
N ALA A 196 10.23 2.38 10.82
CA ALA A 196 8.78 2.41 10.94
C ALA A 196 8.27 1.48 12.05
N LEU A 197 8.78 0.24 12.11
CA LEU A 197 8.40 -0.73 13.14
C LEU A 197 8.80 -0.25 14.54
N ARG A 198 10.00 0.35 14.69
CA ARG A 198 10.44 0.94 15.96
C ARG A 198 9.55 2.09 16.41
N LEU A 199 9.20 2.98 15.50
CA LEU A 199 8.29 4.09 15.76
C LEU A 199 6.90 3.59 16.15
N ALA A 200 6.38 2.57 15.45
CA ALA A 200 5.10 1.96 15.78
C ALA A 200 5.10 1.30 17.16
N ASP A 201 6.16 0.57 17.53
CA ASP A 201 6.30 -0.02 18.86
C ASP A 201 6.37 1.05 19.95
N GLY A 202 7.18 2.09 19.76
CA GLY A 202 7.35 3.18 20.73
C GLY A 202 6.12 4.08 20.90
N LEU A 203 5.32 4.26 19.84
CA LEU A 203 4.19 5.18 19.81
C LEU A 203 2.82 4.48 19.77
N ASN A 204 2.79 3.15 19.90
CA ASN A 204 1.59 2.31 19.76
C ASN A 204 0.85 2.57 18.43
N GLY A 205 1.61 2.61 17.34
CA GLY A 205 1.13 2.86 15.99
C GLY A 205 0.93 1.62 15.13
N LEU A 206 0.44 1.83 13.91
CA LEU A 206 0.34 0.83 12.86
C LEU A 206 1.29 1.19 11.71
N VAL A 207 2.16 0.27 11.32
CA VAL A 207 2.96 0.47 10.10
C VAL A 207 2.16 0.06 8.89
N VAL A 208 2.16 0.93 7.89
CA VAL A 208 1.66 0.63 6.55
C VAL A 208 2.70 0.97 5.50
N ASP A 209 2.71 0.22 4.41
CA ASP A 209 3.48 0.59 3.22
C ASP A 209 2.85 1.79 2.50
N ARG A 210 3.49 2.21 1.42
CA ARG A 210 3.04 3.32 0.57
C ARG A 210 1.65 3.13 -0.06
N TRP A 211 1.15 1.89 -0.14
CA TRP A 211 -0.19 1.55 -0.64
C TRP A 211 -1.19 1.34 0.49
N ARG A 212 -0.79 1.63 1.74
CA ARG A 212 -1.59 1.50 2.96
C ARG A 212 -1.90 0.05 3.35
N PHE A 213 -1.08 -0.91 2.93
CA PHE A 213 -1.13 -2.28 3.42
C PHE A 213 -0.30 -2.38 4.69
N ARG A 214 -0.80 -3.09 5.70
CA ARG A 214 -0.07 -3.36 6.94
C ARG A 214 1.27 -4.05 6.66
N VAL A 215 2.28 -3.63 7.42
CA VAL A 215 3.64 -4.15 7.42
C VAL A 215 3.90 -4.73 8.81
N ASP A 216 4.19 -6.03 8.87
CA ASP A 216 4.42 -6.75 10.12
C ASP A 216 5.92 -7.05 10.32
N ALA A 217 6.72 -7.01 9.26
CA ALA A 217 8.17 -7.18 9.26
C ALA A 217 8.87 -6.17 8.33
N ALA A 218 10.14 -5.85 8.61
CA ALA A 218 10.88 -4.83 7.85
C ALA A 218 11.08 -5.23 6.38
N GLU A 219 11.08 -6.53 6.09
CA GLU A 219 11.22 -7.09 4.76
C GLU A 219 9.93 -6.96 3.94
N ASP A 220 8.78 -6.71 4.55
CA ASP A 220 7.49 -6.60 3.84
C ASP A 220 7.41 -5.35 2.95
N VAL A 221 8.29 -4.37 3.15
CA VAL A 221 8.41 -3.18 2.28
C VAL A 221 9.37 -3.40 1.10
N LEU A 222 10.02 -4.56 1.03
CA LEU A 222 10.92 -4.93 -0.05
C LEU A 222 10.15 -5.65 -1.17
N PRO A 223 10.54 -5.44 -2.44
CA PRO A 223 10.04 -6.28 -3.51
C PRO A 223 10.25 -7.76 -3.21
N PRO A 224 9.32 -8.65 -3.61
CA PRO A 224 9.52 -10.08 -3.49
C PRO A 224 10.74 -10.53 -4.31
N ALA A 225 11.50 -11.48 -3.75
CA ALA A 225 12.72 -12.04 -4.34
C ALA A 225 12.47 -13.03 -5.49
#